data_AF-A0A9D2CHT4-F1
#
_entry.id   AF-A0A9D2CHT4-F1
#
_cell.length_a   1.000
_cell.length_b   1.000
_cell.length_c   1.000
_cell.angle_alpha   90.00
_cell.angle_beta   90.00
_cell.angle_gamma   90.00
#
_symmetry.space_group_name_H-M   'P 1'
#
loop_
_entity.id
_entity.type
_entity.pdbx_description
1 polymer ?
#
loop_
_entity_poly.entity_id
_entity_poly.type
_entity_poly.pdbx_seq_one_letter_code
_entity_poly.pdbx_strand_id
1 'polypeptide(L)'
;MTGRTHLAVGSAAAMLAAGPVVGLTGLAIAAAGGAVGAVLPDLDVRDTAHPWRERLTRAGAAALLVGALVFDAVGGAFLAREAAARGAGALLVGAIGLAALACAARLSAHRSFSHSLLALAGFAAATHLICPPLAPCVALGFATHLVLDALTYRGLRLFWPLAHGFSARLCKTGGVADACCLVGALLAIGVAVWRTLP
;
A
#
# COMPACT_ATOMS: atom_id res chain seq x y z
N MET A 1 -4.39 -5.75 -11.31
CA MET A 1 -5.54 -4.84 -11.54
C MET A 1 -4.98 -3.48 -11.98
N THR A 2 -5.78 -2.43 -12.12
CA THR A 2 -5.27 -1.08 -12.39
C THR A 2 -4.75 -0.42 -11.11
N GLY A 3 -3.76 0.46 -11.20
CA GLY A 3 -3.16 1.11 -10.03
C GLY A 3 -4.16 1.85 -9.13
N ARG A 4 -5.18 2.50 -9.71
CA ARG A 4 -6.27 3.13 -8.95
C ARG A 4 -7.09 2.14 -8.11
N THR A 5 -7.27 0.92 -8.63
CA THR A 5 -8.02 -0.14 -7.94
C THR A 5 -7.19 -0.70 -6.80
N HIS A 6 -5.89 -0.90 -7.01
CA HIS A 6 -4.95 -1.27 -5.95
C HIS A 6 -4.93 -0.23 -4.82
N LEU A 7 -4.79 1.06 -5.17
CA LEU A 7 -4.80 2.16 -4.21
C LEU A 7 -6.10 2.20 -3.40
N ALA A 8 -7.26 2.10 -4.05
CA ALA A 8 -8.56 2.13 -3.38
C ALA A 8 -8.76 0.91 -2.47
N VAL A 9 -8.48 -0.31 -2.96
CA VAL A 9 -8.66 -1.55 -2.18
C VAL A 9 -7.70 -1.60 -1.00
N GLY A 10 -6.44 -1.18 -1.18
CA GLY A 10 -5.47 -1.11 -0.09
C GLY A 10 -5.89 -0.14 1.01
N SER A 11 -6.37 1.05 0.63
CA SER A 11 -6.91 2.03 1.57
C SER A 11 -8.12 1.46 2.33
N ALA A 12 -9.07 0.90 1.59
CA ALA A 12 -10.29 0.31 2.16
C ALA A 12 -9.99 -0.82 3.14
N ALA A 13 -9.10 -1.75 2.77
CA ALA A 13 -8.74 -2.88 3.61
C ALA A 13 -8.09 -2.43 4.92
N ALA A 14 -7.17 -1.47 4.87
CA ALA A 14 -6.55 -0.89 6.06
C ALA A 14 -7.56 -0.17 6.96
N MET A 15 -8.47 0.62 6.38
CA MET A 15 -9.55 1.28 7.13
C MET A 15 -10.49 0.28 7.81
N LEU A 16 -10.91 -0.77 7.10
CA LEU A 16 -11.76 -1.82 7.65
C LEU A 16 -11.07 -2.58 8.78
N ALA A 17 -9.77 -2.86 8.65
CA ALA A 17 -8.99 -3.53 9.68
C ALA A 17 -8.78 -2.64 10.93
N ALA A 18 -8.61 -1.34 10.75
CA ALA A 18 -8.52 -0.39 11.87
C ALA A 18 -9.85 -0.25 12.62
N GLY A 19 -10.98 -0.26 11.89
CA GLY A 19 -12.32 -0.13 12.47
C GLY A 19 -12.63 1.29 12.97
N PRO A 20 -13.85 1.55 13.46
CA PRO A 20 -14.27 2.91 13.83
C PRO A 20 -13.68 3.40 15.16
N VAL A 21 -13.21 2.49 16.03
CA VAL A 21 -12.71 2.81 17.37
C VAL A 21 -11.45 3.68 17.36
N VAL A 22 -10.69 3.69 16.24
CA VAL A 22 -9.48 4.50 16.11
C VAL A 22 -9.76 5.98 15.80
N GLY A 23 -11.03 6.35 15.60
CA GLY A 23 -11.44 7.71 15.24
C GLY A 23 -10.96 8.13 13.84
N LEU A 24 -11.30 9.35 13.45
CA LEU A 24 -10.99 9.86 12.10
C LEU A 24 -9.47 9.93 11.84
N THR A 25 -8.67 10.28 12.84
CA THR A 25 -7.21 10.36 12.69
C THR A 25 -6.61 8.99 12.43
N GLY A 26 -6.95 7.98 13.23
CA GLY A 26 -6.49 6.61 13.00
C GLY A 26 -6.97 6.05 11.66
N LEU A 27 -8.19 6.40 11.24
CA LEU A 27 -8.75 5.98 9.96
C LEU A 27 -8.01 6.62 8.77
N ALA A 28 -7.64 7.90 8.87
CA ALA A 28 -6.84 8.59 7.86
C ALA A 28 -5.43 7.99 7.74
N ILE A 29 -4.80 7.66 8.87
CA ILE A 29 -3.50 6.96 8.93
C ILE A 29 -3.62 5.58 8.27
N ALA A 30 -4.68 4.84 8.57
CA ALA A 30 -4.92 3.53 7.97
C ALA A 30 -5.11 3.62 6.45
N ALA A 31 -5.94 4.56 5.98
CA ALA A 31 -6.14 4.81 4.56
C ALA A 31 -4.82 5.14 3.85
N ALA A 32 -4.02 6.05 4.41
CA ALA A 32 -2.73 6.43 3.87
C ALA A 32 -1.73 5.27 3.84
N GLY A 33 -1.59 4.53 4.93
CA GLY A 33 -0.70 3.36 5.00
C GLY A 33 -1.11 2.28 4.00
N GLY A 34 -2.40 1.99 3.90
CA GLY A 34 -2.96 1.06 2.90
C GLY A 34 -2.72 1.51 1.46
N ALA A 35 -2.92 2.79 1.17
CA ALA A 35 -2.63 3.37 -0.15
C ALA A 35 -1.15 3.27 -0.52
N VAL A 36 -0.25 3.63 0.39
CA VAL A 36 1.20 3.52 0.18
C VAL A 36 1.59 2.07 -0.06
N GLY A 37 1.16 1.16 0.82
CA GLY A 37 1.44 -0.27 0.70
C GLY A 37 1.01 -0.87 -0.63
N ALA A 38 -0.18 -0.49 -1.11
CA ALA A 38 -0.71 -0.99 -2.37
C ALA A 38 0.02 -0.47 -3.63
N VAL A 39 0.77 0.62 -3.53
CA VAL A 39 1.47 1.21 -4.69
C VAL A 39 2.95 0.79 -4.76
N LEU A 40 3.53 0.30 -3.67
CA LEU A 40 4.93 -0.12 -3.61
C LEU A 40 5.31 -1.22 -4.64
N PRO A 41 4.49 -2.25 -4.89
CA PRO A 41 4.84 -3.28 -5.88
C PRO A 41 5.00 -2.70 -7.29
N ASP A 42 4.16 -1.73 -7.66
CA ASP A 42 4.15 -1.11 -8.99
C ASP A 42 5.21 -0.02 -9.19
N LEU A 43 6.14 0.14 -8.23
CA LEU A 43 7.34 0.96 -8.45
C LEU A 43 8.17 0.44 -9.64
N ASP A 44 8.04 -0.84 -9.99
CA ASP A 44 8.66 -1.49 -11.14
C ASP A 44 8.00 -1.16 -12.49
N VAL A 45 6.79 -0.58 -12.49
CA VAL A 45 6.02 -0.31 -13.71
C VAL A 45 6.62 0.86 -14.50
N ARG A 46 6.80 0.64 -15.80
CA ARG A 46 7.28 1.63 -16.77
C ARG A 46 6.31 1.68 -17.95
N ASP A 47 5.15 2.31 -17.75
CA ASP A 47 4.20 2.56 -18.84
C ASP A 47 4.68 3.78 -19.66
N THR A 48 5.17 3.51 -20.87
CA THR A 48 5.60 4.55 -21.82
C THR A 48 4.45 5.12 -22.64
N ALA A 49 3.34 4.40 -22.77
CA ALA A 49 2.17 4.84 -23.53
C ALA A 49 1.29 5.81 -22.73
N HIS A 50 1.10 5.55 -21.43
CA HIS A 50 0.27 6.38 -20.55
C HIS A 50 0.95 6.67 -19.21
N PRO A 51 2.13 7.34 -19.21
CA PRO A 51 2.95 7.53 -18.00
C PRO A 51 2.25 8.29 -16.88
N TRP A 52 1.25 9.11 -17.23
CA TRP A 52 0.48 9.90 -16.26
C TRP A 52 -0.38 9.04 -15.33
N ARG A 53 -0.83 7.86 -15.77
CA ARG A 53 -1.69 6.98 -14.95
C ARG A 53 -0.97 6.53 -13.69
N GLU A 54 0.23 6.00 -13.85
CA GLU A 54 1.06 5.55 -12.72
C GLU A 54 1.65 6.70 -11.91
N ARG A 55 1.87 7.87 -12.53
CA ARG A 55 2.26 9.07 -11.79
C ARG A 55 1.14 9.56 -10.89
N LEU A 56 -0.10 9.60 -11.38
CA LEU A 56 -1.26 10.02 -10.57
C LEU A 56 -1.54 9.06 -9.42
N THR A 57 -1.46 7.74 -9.63
CA THR A 57 -1.63 6.76 -8.55
C THR A 57 -0.60 6.96 -7.44
N ARG A 58 0.68 7.12 -7.80
CA ARG A 58 1.76 7.38 -6.83
C ARG A 58 1.61 8.73 -6.14
N ALA A 59 1.28 9.78 -6.88
CA ALA A 59 1.03 11.10 -6.34
C ALA A 59 -0.17 11.10 -5.39
N GLY A 60 -1.23 10.34 -5.70
CA GLY A 60 -2.39 10.16 -4.84
C GLY A 60 -2.05 9.47 -3.52
N ALA A 61 -1.28 8.38 -3.54
CA ALA A 61 -0.82 7.72 -2.33
C ALA A 61 0.08 8.62 -1.48
N ALA A 62 0.99 9.37 -2.12
CA ALA A 62 1.82 10.36 -1.44
C ALA A 62 1.00 11.50 -0.83
N ALA A 63 0.00 12.01 -1.54
CA ALA A 63 -0.90 13.05 -1.05
C ALA A 63 -1.73 12.57 0.16
N LEU A 64 -2.23 11.33 0.12
CA LEU A 64 -2.91 10.71 1.27
C LEU A 64 -1.98 10.59 2.48
N LEU A 65 -0.72 10.16 2.28
CA LEU A 65 0.26 10.09 3.36
C LEU A 65 0.56 11.47 3.95
N VAL A 66 0.86 12.47 3.11
CA VAL A 66 1.11 13.84 3.58
C VAL A 66 -0.11 14.40 4.30
N GLY A 67 -1.32 14.20 3.75
CA GLY A 67 -2.57 14.62 4.38
C GLY A 67 -2.78 13.96 5.75
N ALA A 68 -2.55 12.65 5.87
CA ALA A 68 -2.66 11.92 7.13
C ALA A 68 -1.62 12.39 8.15
N LEU A 69 -0.38 12.68 7.73
CA LEU A 69 0.66 13.23 8.62
C LEU A 69 0.31 14.64 9.12
N VAL A 70 -0.24 15.50 8.25
CA VAL A 70 -0.72 16.84 8.66
C VAL A 70 -1.90 16.71 9.62
N PHE A 71 -2.85 15.82 9.33
CA PHE A 71 -4.02 15.60 10.18
C PHE A 71 -3.63 15.03 11.55
N ASP A 72 -2.71 14.06 11.58
CA ASP A 72 -2.10 13.55 12.81
C ASP A 72 -1.39 14.66 13.59
N ALA A 73 -0.57 15.49 12.92
CA ALA A 73 0.17 16.58 13.57
C ALA A 73 -0.75 17.59 14.26
N VAL A 74 -1.88 17.94 13.63
CA VAL A 74 -2.90 18.81 14.24
C VAL A 74 -3.66 18.09 15.36
N GLY A 75 -3.82 16.77 15.26
CA GLY A 75 -4.54 15.93 16.22
C GLY A 75 -3.72 15.39 17.40
N GLY A 76 -2.49 15.87 17.61
CA GLY A 76 -1.63 15.45 18.74
C GLY A 76 -0.32 14.75 18.36
N ALA A 77 -0.02 14.67 17.05
CA ALA A 77 1.24 14.18 16.48
C ALA A 77 1.63 12.77 16.97
N PHE A 78 0.66 11.85 17.00
CA PHE A 78 0.86 10.50 17.49
C PHE A 78 1.94 9.77 16.68
N LEU A 79 1.89 9.83 15.35
CA LEU A 79 2.89 9.18 14.50
C LEU A 79 4.28 9.76 14.68
N ALA A 80 4.39 11.08 14.85
CA ALA A 80 5.67 11.75 15.08
C ALA A 80 6.27 11.32 16.44
N ARG A 81 5.44 11.18 17.48
CA ARG A 81 5.87 10.69 18.80
C ARG A 81 6.32 9.24 18.75
N GLU A 82 5.56 8.38 18.07
CA GLU A 82 5.92 6.97 17.88
C GLU A 82 7.23 6.83 17.09
N ALA A 83 7.42 7.63 16.04
CA ALA A 83 8.67 7.64 15.28
C ALA A 83 9.85 8.16 16.12
N ALA A 84 9.66 9.24 16.88
CA ALA A 84 10.70 9.79 17.76
C ALA A 84 11.13 8.79 18.83
N ALA A 85 10.18 8.03 19.38
CA ALA A 85 10.45 6.99 20.38
C ALA A 85 11.30 5.82 19.84
N ARG A 86 11.42 5.66 18.51
CA ARG A 86 12.29 4.63 17.91
C ARG A 86 13.78 4.93 18.06
N GLY A 87 14.14 6.20 18.18
CA GLY A 87 15.52 6.66 18.17
C GLY A 87 16.12 6.70 16.75
N ALA A 88 17.12 7.57 16.58
CA ALA A 88 17.70 7.89 15.27
C ALA A 88 18.26 6.67 14.52
N GLY A 89 18.83 5.69 15.22
CA GLY A 89 19.37 4.47 14.60
C GLY A 89 18.31 3.64 13.89
N ALA A 90 17.17 3.40 14.53
CA ALA A 90 16.07 2.66 13.92
C ALA A 90 15.45 3.42 12.74
N LEU A 91 15.28 4.73 12.86
CA LEU A 91 14.82 5.59 11.77
C LEU A 91 15.76 5.53 10.57
N LEU A 92 17.08 5.60 10.80
CA LEU A 92 18.09 5.54 9.74
C LEU A 92 18.09 4.18 9.03
N VAL A 93 18.11 3.07 9.79
CA VAL A 93 18.09 1.72 9.21
C VAL A 93 16.79 1.49 8.44
N GLY A 94 15.65 1.91 8.98
CA GLY A 94 14.37 1.81 8.27
C GLY A 94 14.32 2.65 7.00
N ALA A 95 14.85 3.89 7.02
CA ALA A 95 14.90 4.77 5.85
C ALA A 95 15.81 4.21 4.75
N ILE A 96 17.00 3.73 5.13
CA ILE A 96 17.92 3.04 4.21
C ILE A 96 17.24 1.79 3.65
N GLY A 97 16.57 1.00 4.49
CA GLY A 97 15.83 -0.18 4.09
C GLY A 97 14.74 0.13 3.06
N LEU A 98 13.89 1.13 3.31
CA LEU A 98 12.86 1.56 2.36
C LEU A 98 13.47 2.04 1.04
N ALA A 99 14.52 2.85 1.07
CA ALA A 99 15.18 3.34 -0.13
C ALA A 99 15.81 2.19 -0.94
N ALA A 100 16.49 1.26 -0.28
CA ALA A 100 17.10 0.10 -0.92
C ALA A 100 16.04 -0.82 -1.55
N LEU A 101 14.96 -1.11 -0.84
CA LEU A 101 13.84 -1.93 -1.34
C LEU A 101 13.12 -1.24 -2.51
N ALA A 102 12.89 0.07 -2.43
CA ALA A 102 12.28 0.84 -3.52
C ALA A 102 13.17 0.86 -4.77
N CYS A 103 14.49 0.99 -4.59
CA CYS A 103 15.46 0.88 -5.67
C CYS A 103 15.45 -0.52 -6.30
N ALA A 104 15.51 -1.57 -5.46
CA ALA A 104 15.44 -2.96 -5.91
C ALA A 104 14.14 -3.25 -6.68
N ALA A 105 12.99 -2.77 -6.19
CA ALA A 105 11.72 -2.86 -6.89
C ALA A 105 11.80 -2.18 -8.27
N ARG A 106 12.29 -0.94 -8.34
CA ARG A 106 12.41 -0.16 -9.58
C ARG A 106 13.33 -0.79 -10.63
N LEU A 107 14.36 -1.51 -10.18
CA LEU A 107 15.33 -2.20 -11.03
C LEU A 107 14.92 -3.63 -11.39
N SER A 108 13.98 -4.21 -10.65
CA SER A 108 13.49 -5.57 -10.92
C SER A 108 12.60 -5.63 -12.16
N ALA A 109 12.51 -6.81 -12.77
CA ALA A 109 11.54 -7.05 -13.82
C ALA A 109 10.11 -6.99 -13.26
N HIS A 110 9.16 -6.47 -14.05
CA HIS A 110 7.79 -6.31 -13.57
C HIS A 110 7.17 -7.65 -13.12
N ARG A 111 6.55 -7.66 -11.92
CA ARG A 111 5.99 -8.85 -11.23
C ARG A 111 7.00 -9.90 -10.77
N SER A 112 8.25 -9.49 -10.55
CA SER A 112 9.29 -10.33 -9.94
C SER A 112 9.46 -10.03 -8.45
N PHE A 113 10.62 -9.51 -8.04
CA PHE A 113 10.96 -9.18 -6.65
C PHE A 113 9.89 -8.30 -5.97
N SER A 114 9.49 -7.22 -6.63
CA SER A 114 8.48 -6.25 -6.14
C SER A 114 7.12 -6.87 -5.82
N HIS A 115 6.77 -8.02 -6.40
CA HIS A 115 5.49 -8.71 -6.22
C HIS A 115 5.67 -10.03 -5.46
N SER A 116 6.55 -10.03 -4.46
CA SER A 116 6.86 -11.21 -3.65
C SER A 116 6.52 -11.01 -2.17
N LEU A 117 6.36 -12.11 -1.44
CA LEU A 117 6.21 -12.07 0.02
C LEU A 117 7.46 -11.52 0.71
N LEU A 118 8.64 -11.71 0.10
CA LEU A 118 9.90 -11.14 0.59
C LEU A 118 9.86 -9.61 0.53
N ALA A 119 9.42 -9.03 -0.59
CA ALA A 119 9.28 -7.58 -0.70
C ALA A 119 8.22 -7.05 0.29
N LEU A 120 7.08 -7.72 0.42
CA LEU A 120 6.06 -7.37 1.41
C LEU A 120 6.65 -7.33 2.83
N ALA A 121 7.34 -8.40 3.25
CA ALA A 121 7.95 -8.49 4.56
C ALA A 121 9.03 -7.41 4.76
N GLY A 122 9.86 -7.17 3.73
CA GLY A 122 10.89 -6.14 3.76
C GLY A 122 10.32 -4.73 3.93
N PHE A 123 9.32 -4.35 3.13
CA PHE A 123 8.70 -3.03 3.21
C PHE A 123 7.94 -2.84 4.52
N ALA A 124 7.24 -3.88 5.01
CA ALA A 124 6.58 -3.85 6.31
C ALA A 124 7.59 -3.70 7.46
N ALA A 125 8.70 -4.45 7.44
CA ALA A 125 9.74 -4.38 8.46
C ALA A 125 10.45 -3.01 8.46
N ALA A 126 10.81 -2.49 7.28
CA ALA A 126 11.44 -1.17 7.17
C ALA A 126 10.50 -0.06 7.63
N THR A 127 9.19 -0.16 7.32
CA THR A 127 8.17 0.76 7.85
C THR A 127 8.05 0.64 9.37
N HIS A 128 8.09 -0.58 9.92
CA HIS A 128 8.02 -0.81 11.36
C HIS A 128 9.20 -0.21 12.12
N LEU A 129 10.39 -0.23 11.52
CA LEU A 129 11.56 0.44 12.10
C LEU A 129 11.38 1.96 12.20
N ILE A 130 10.66 2.57 11.24
CA ILE A 130 10.40 4.01 11.22
C ILE A 130 9.21 4.39 12.11
N CYS A 131 8.07 3.74 11.89
CA CYS A 131 6.80 4.08 12.51
C CYS A 131 5.94 2.80 12.64
N PRO A 132 6.00 2.11 13.78
CA PRO A 132 5.28 0.85 14.01
C PRO A 132 3.78 0.88 13.68
N PRO A 133 3.01 1.93 14.00
CA PRO A 133 1.58 1.97 13.68
C PRO A 133 1.25 1.94 12.18
N LEU A 134 2.16 2.44 11.32
CA LEU A 134 1.95 2.44 9.87
C LEU A 134 2.25 1.08 9.22
N ALA A 135 3.14 0.29 9.80
CA ALA A 135 3.60 -0.98 9.25
C ALA A 135 2.47 -1.98 8.91
N PRO A 136 1.49 -2.27 9.78
CA PRO A 136 0.41 -3.19 9.45
C PRO A 136 -0.49 -2.65 8.32
N CYS A 137 -0.68 -1.33 8.24
CA CYS A 137 -1.46 -0.71 7.17
C CYS A 137 -0.76 -0.84 5.81
N VAL A 138 0.55 -0.59 5.78
CA VAL A 138 1.40 -0.81 4.60
C VAL A 138 1.42 -2.28 4.20
N ALA A 139 1.60 -3.18 5.15
CA ALA A 139 1.60 -4.63 4.88
C ALA A 139 0.27 -5.10 4.29
N LEU A 140 -0.85 -4.62 4.83
CA LEU A 140 -2.19 -4.97 4.34
C LEU A 140 -2.46 -4.40 2.95
N GLY A 141 -2.08 -3.15 2.69
CA GLY A 141 -2.14 -2.56 1.35
C GLY A 141 -1.34 -3.38 0.33
N PHE A 142 -0.11 -3.74 0.66
CA PHE A 142 0.75 -4.57 -0.19
C PHE A 142 0.16 -5.97 -0.39
N ALA A 143 -0.36 -6.60 0.67
CA ALA A 143 -1.00 -7.91 0.59
C ALA A 143 -2.19 -7.89 -0.36
N THR A 144 -3.05 -6.87 -0.27
CA THR A 144 -4.19 -6.73 -1.20
C THR A 144 -3.72 -6.56 -2.64
N HIS A 145 -2.61 -5.85 -2.89
CA HIS A 145 -2.02 -5.77 -4.22
C HIS A 145 -1.67 -7.15 -4.77
N LEU A 146 -0.91 -7.94 -4.00
CA LEU A 146 -0.51 -9.30 -4.38
C LEU A 146 -1.73 -10.19 -4.64
N VAL A 147 -2.73 -10.14 -3.77
CA VAL A 147 -3.97 -10.92 -3.94
C VAL A 147 -4.66 -10.53 -5.24
N LEU A 148 -4.91 -9.24 -5.47
CA LEU A 148 -5.61 -8.80 -6.67
C LEU A 148 -4.86 -9.15 -7.96
N ASP A 149 -3.53 -9.04 -7.96
CA ASP A 149 -2.74 -9.42 -9.12
C ASP A 149 -2.66 -10.94 -9.33
N ALA A 150 -2.66 -11.72 -8.26
CA ALA A 150 -2.76 -13.17 -8.33
C ALA A 150 -4.08 -13.65 -8.93
N LEU A 151 -5.17 -12.89 -8.80
CA LEU A 151 -6.45 -13.20 -9.46
C LEU A 151 -6.42 -12.95 -10.98
N THR A 152 -5.46 -12.16 -11.48
CA THR A 152 -5.36 -11.84 -12.91
C THR A 152 -4.72 -12.95 -13.74
N TYR A 153 -4.92 -12.95 -15.07
CA TYR A 153 -4.29 -13.93 -15.98
C TYR A 153 -2.76 -13.86 -16.05
N ARG A 154 -2.14 -12.72 -15.71
CA ARG A 154 -0.68 -12.56 -15.75
C ARG A 154 -0.10 -12.95 -14.39
N GLY A 155 0.76 -13.96 -14.36
CA GLY A 155 1.36 -14.44 -13.12
C GLY A 155 2.32 -13.46 -12.46
N LEU A 156 2.46 -13.62 -11.14
CA LEU A 156 3.45 -12.95 -10.29
C LEU A 156 4.34 -13.98 -9.59
N ARG A 157 5.57 -13.60 -9.21
CA ARG A 157 6.51 -14.48 -8.51
C ARG A 157 6.40 -14.33 -6.99
N LEU A 158 5.37 -14.95 -6.40
CA LEU A 158 5.05 -14.79 -4.98
C LEU A 158 6.22 -15.20 -4.05
N PHE A 159 6.92 -16.27 -4.43
CA PHE A 159 8.08 -16.81 -3.72
C PHE A 159 9.39 -16.52 -4.46
N TRP A 160 9.49 -15.36 -5.11
CA TRP A 160 10.76 -14.90 -5.70
C TRP A 160 11.91 -15.08 -4.69
N PRO A 161 13.09 -15.62 -5.09
CA PRO A 161 13.60 -15.74 -6.46
C PRO A 161 13.19 -17.01 -7.22
N LEU A 162 12.34 -17.87 -6.65
CA LEU A 162 11.85 -19.05 -7.37
C LEU A 162 11.17 -18.64 -8.69
N ALA A 163 11.47 -19.39 -9.76
CA ALA A 163 11.02 -19.03 -11.11
C ALA A 163 9.50 -19.21 -11.32
N HIS A 164 8.84 -19.96 -10.44
CA HIS A 164 7.42 -20.30 -10.54
C HIS A 164 6.53 -19.07 -10.35
N GLY A 165 5.77 -18.74 -11.40
CA GLY A 165 4.73 -17.72 -11.34
C GLY A 165 3.40 -18.30 -10.84
N PHE A 166 2.68 -17.54 -10.03
CA PHE A 166 1.34 -17.86 -9.55
C PHE A 166 0.29 -16.96 -10.23
N SER A 167 -0.82 -17.56 -10.68
CA SER A 167 -2.00 -16.87 -11.21
C SER A 167 -3.21 -17.79 -11.11
N ALA A 168 -4.32 -17.29 -10.55
CA ALA A 168 -5.61 -17.98 -10.49
C ALA A 168 -6.43 -17.82 -11.79
N ARG A 169 -6.02 -16.92 -12.70
CA ARG A 169 -6.63 -16.74 -14.03
C ARG A 169 -8.14 -16.45 -14.01
N LEU A 170 -8.60 -15.69 -13.01
CA LEU A 170 -10.01 -15.40 -12.79
C LEU A 170 -10.48 -14.13 -13.50
N CYS A 171 -9.60 -13.15 -13.70
CA CYS A 171 -10.00 -11.88 -14.30
C CYS A 171 -8.93 -11.22 -15.20
N LYS A 172 -9.40 -10.33 -16.09
CA LYS A 172 -8.54 -9.47 -16.91
C LYS A 172 -8.28 -8.14 -16.18
N THR A 173 -7.06 -7.63 -16.30
CA THR A 173 -6.72 -6.27 -15.86
C THR A 173 -7.58 -5.24 -16.59
N GLY A 174 -8.20 -4.31 -15.85
CA GLY A 174 -9.09 -3.30 -16.43
C GLY A 174 -10.45 -3.82 -16.91
N GLY A 175 -10.80 -5.08 -16.60
CA GLY A 175 -12.11 -5.66 -16.90
C GLY A 175 -13.17 -5.37 -15.84
N VAL A 176 -14.30 -6.09 -15.91
CA VAL A 176 -15.44 -5.92 -14.99
C VAL A 176 -15.04 -6.13 -13.52
N ALA A 177 -14.25 -7.17 -13.22
CA ALA A 177 -13.79 -7.42 -11.86
C ALA A 177 -12.98 -6.25 -11.27
N ASP A 178 -12.18 -5.56 -12.10
CA ASP A 178 -11.44 -4.36 -11.69
C ASP A 178 -12.38 -3.23 -11.27
N ALA A 179 -13.43 -2.99 -12.08
CA ALA A 179 -14.45 -1.99 -11.78
C ALA A 179 -15.25 -2.34 -10.52
N CYS A 180 -15.65 -3.62 -10.35
CA CYS A 180 -16.34 -4.09 -9.16
C CYS A 180 -15.50 -3.91 -7.89
N CYS A 181 -14.21 -4.27 -7.93
CA CYS A 181 -13.30 -4.06 -6.81
C CYS A 181 -13.12 -2.58 -6.47
N LEU A 182 -12.99 -1.72 -7.48
CA LEU A 182 -12.89 -0.27 -7.27
C LEU A 182 -14.15 0.30 -6.60
N VAL A 183 -15.34 0.00 -7.14
CA VAL A 183 -16.60 0.47 -6.56
C VAL A 183 -16.80 -0.07 -5.15
N GLY A 184 -16.56 -1.36 -4.94
CA GLY A 184 -16.66 -1.97 -3.61
C GLY A 184 -15.71 -1.34 -2.60
N ALA A 185 -14.48 -1.02 -3.01
CA ALA A 185 -13.52 -0.32 -2.15
C ALA A 185 -13.99 1.09 -1.79
N LEU A 186 -14.49 1.87 -2.76
CA LEU A 186 -15.01 3.21 -2.50
C LEU A 186 -16.22 3.20 -1.55
N LEU A 187 -17.12 2.23 -1.72
CA LEU A 187 -18.25 2.02 -0.80
C LEU A 187 -17.76 1.64 0.60
N ALA A 188 -16.80 0.73 0.71
CA ALA A 188 -16.21 0.33 1.99
C ALA A 188 -15.54 1.51 2.71
N ILE A 189 -14.82 2.36 1.98
CA ILE A 189 -14.24 3.61 2.49
C ILE A 189 -15.35 4.52 3.04
N GLY A 190 -16.42 4.74 2.26
CA GLY A 190 -17.55 5.57 2.69
C GLY A 190 -18.23 5.03 3.95
N VAL A 191 -18.47 3.72 4.04
CA VAL A 191 -19.03 3.07 5.23
C VAL A 191 -18.10 3.19 6.43
N ALA A 192 -16.79 3.01 6.25
CA ALA A 192 -15.82 3.13 7.32
C ALA A 192 -15.78 4.56 7.88
N VAL A 193 -15.81 5.58 7.01
CA VAL A 193 -15.91 6.98 7.44
C VAL A 193 -17.23 7.22 8.17
N TRP A 194 -18.36 6.81 7.59
CA TRP A 194 -19.68 7.00 8.20
C TRP A 194 -19.78 6.42 9.62
N ARG A 195 -19.23 5.22 9.84
CA ARG A 195 -19.22 4.56 11.15
C ARG A 195 -18.29 5.21 12.18
N THR A 196 -17.38 6.08 11.73
CA THR A 196 -16.38 6.75 12.56
C THR A 196 -16.74 8.20 12.86
N LEU A 197 -17.74 8.74 12.17
CA LEU A 197 -18.31 10.05 12.51
C LEU A 197 -19.05 9.96 13.86
N PRO A 198 -18.98 11.02 14.68
CA PRO A 198 -19.63 11.08 15.99
C PRO A 198 -21.15 11.10 15.92
#